data_AF-A0A5C0DTB7-F1
#
_entry.id   AF-A0A5C0DTB7-F1
#
_cell.length_a   1.000
_cell.length_b   1.000
_cell.length_c   1.000
_cell.angle_alpha   90.00
_cell.angle_beta   90.00
_cell.angle_gamma   90.00
#
_symmetry.space_group_name_H-M   'P 1'
#
loop_
_entity.id
_entity.type
_entity.pdbx_description
1 polymer ?
#
loop_
_entity_poly.entity_id
_entity_poly.type
_entity_poly.pdbx_seq_one_letter_code
_entity_poly.pdbx_strand_id
1 'polypeptide(L)'
;MRPKSIIELTENLKYLYIKTAKKLKGSDRRQFMAEVVKGLGIGGQTLVERELGWNRRTIRKGMQELESGQPIIDGFDRSGRKGVETKLPNLLLDMKSLVDPQSQTDPSFKSTKCFAPTNNCTGEAFGELFLAMTDNLSSKCFAPTNN
;
A
#
# COMPACT_ATOMS: atom_id res chain seq x y z
N MET A 1 -4.63 -33.52 31.70
CA MET A 1 -5.34 -34.52 30.89
C MET A 1 -5.00 -34.28 29.43
N ARG A 2 -4.27 -35.20 28.78
CA ARG A 2 -3.82 -35.04 27.38
C ARG A 2 -4.99 -35.51 26.49
N PRO A 3 -5.68 -34.64 25.73
CA PRO A 3 -6.77 -35.10 24.88
C PRO A 3 -6.22 -36.10 23.85
N LYS A 4 -6.84 -37.28 23.83
CA LYS A 4 -6.43 -38.46 23.08
C LYS A 4 -7.01 -38.36 21.66
N SER A 5 -6.10 -38.55 20.69
CA SER A 5 -6.24 -38.72 19.22
C SER A 5 -6.89 -37.60 18.41
N ILE A 6 -6.06 -36.76 17.76
CA ILE A 6 -6.38 -36.10 16.48
C ILE A 6 -5.07 -36.02 15.67
N ILE A 7 -4.92 -36.89 14.67
CA ILE A 7 -3.88 -36.92 13.61
C ILE A 7 -2.44 -36.67 14.15
N GLU A 8 -1.71 -37.75 14.44
CA GLU A 8 -0.29 -37.61 14.72
C GLU A 8 0.45 -37.07 13.49
N LEU A 9 1.03 -35.88 13.64
CA LEU A 9 1.81 -35.23 12.61
C LEU A 9 3.15 -35.96 12.51
N THR A 10 3.22 -36.98 11.64
CA THR A 10 4.49 -37.67 11.36
C THR A 10 5.51 -36.72 10.75
N GLU A 11 6.80 -36.95 10.97
CA GLU A 11 7.87 -36.06 10.49
C GLU A 11 7.84 -35.87 8.95
N ASN A 12 7.50 -36.93 8.22
CA ASN A 12 7.32 -36.87 6.76
C ASN A 12 6.18 -35.92 6.37
N LEU A 13 5.08 -35.93 7.11
CA LEU A 13 3.93 -35.07 6.87
C LEU A 13 4.24 -33.60 7.21
N LYS A 14 4.95 -33.37 8.33
CA LYS A 14 5.47 -32.04 8.69
C LYS A 14 6.32 -31.46 7.57
N TYR A 15 7.28 -32.25 7.08
CA TYR A 15 8.15 -31.86 5.98
C TYR A 15 7.35 -31.52 4.72
N LEU A 16 6.37 -32.36 4.35
CA LEU A 16 5.51 -32.13 3.20
C LEU A 16 4.73 -30.81 3.33
N TYR A 17 4.09 -30.57 4.48
CA TYR A 17 3.33 -29.33 4.71
C TYR A 17 4.21 -28.09 4.66
N ILE A 18 5.39 -28.12 5.28
CA ILE A 18 6.34 -27.01 5.23
C ILE A 18 6.81 -26.76 3.79
N LYS A 19 7.12 -27.82 3.05
CA LYS A 19 7.56 -27.72 1.65
C LYS A 19 6.46 -27.12 0.76
N THR A 20 5.23 -27.60 0.90
CA THR A 20 4.08 -27.10 0.14
C THR A 20 3.77 -25.65 0.50
N ALA A 21 3.74 -25.31 1.79
CA ALA A 21 3.51 -23.96 2.26
C ALA A 21 4.60 -22.96 1.85
N LYS A 22 5.84 -23.41 1.58
CA LYS A 22 6.91 -22.58 1.02
C LYS A 22 6.78 -22.38 -0.49
N LYS A 23 6.18 -23.35 -1.20
CA LYS A 23 5.95 -23.27 -2.65
C LYS A 23 4.80 -22.31 -3.00
N LEU A 24 3.76 -22.29 -2.18
CA LEU A 24 2.60 -21.42 -2.35
C LEU A 24 2.92 -19.97 -1.93
N LYS A 25 2.23 -19.00 -2.54
CA LYS A 25 2.39 -17.57 -2.25
C LYS A 25 1.04 -16.92 -1.95
N GLY A 26 1.06 -15.75 -1.32
CA GLY A 26 -0.14 -14.91 -1.15
C GLY A 26 -1.30 -15.62 -0.44
N SER A 27 -2.49 -15.50 -1.05
CA SER A 27 -3.75 -16.08 -0.56
C SER A 27 -3.73 -17.60 -0.57
N ASP A 28 -3.24 -18.23 -1.65
CA ASP A 28 -3.21 -19.69 -1.79
C ASP A 28 -2.47 -20.35 -0.63
N ARG A 29 -1.36 -19.74 -0.20
CA ARG A 29 -0.60 -20.21 0.97
C ARG A 29 -1.43 -20.15 2.24
N ARG A 30 -2.21 -19.10 2.44
CA ARG A 30 -3.05 -18.91 3.65
C ARG A 30 -4.23 -19.85 3.64
N GLN A 31 -4.90 -20.00 2.51
CA GLN A 31 -6.00 -20.94 2.32
C GLN A 31 -5.54 -22.38 2.56
N PHE A 32 -4.41 -22.80 1.98
CA PHE A 32 -3.83 -24.12 2.25
C PHE A 32 -3.57 -24.36 3.75
N MET A 33 -2.94 -23.39 4.43
CA MET A 33 -2.71 -23.50 5.88
C MET A 33 -4.02 -23.62 6.67
N ALA A 34 -5.03 -22.87 6.27
CA ALA A 34 -6.34 -22.88 6.90
C ALA A 34 -7.09 -24.21 6.67
N GLU A 35 -7.02 -24.79 5.47
CA GLU A 35 -7.58 -26.11 5.16
C GLU A 35 -6.95 -27.21 6.01
N VAL A 36 -5.62 -27.22 6.10
CA VAL A 36 -4.88 -28.18 6.96
C VAL A 36 -5.35 -28.05 8.40
N VAL A 37 -5.44 -26.82 8.92
CA VAL A 37 -5.88 -26.57 10.29
C VAL A 37 -7.34 -26.95 10.52
N LYS A 38 -8.22 -26.73 9.52
CA LYS A 38 -9.63 -27.14 9.58
C LYS A 38 -9.76 -28.65 9.66
N GLY A 39 -8.93 -29.40 8.93
CA GLY A 39 -8.84 -30.86 9.01
C GLY A 39 -8.31 -31.38 10.35
N LEU A 40 -7.45 -30.62 11.02
CA LEU A 40 -6.93 -30.95 12.37
C LEU A 40 -7.94 -30.65 13.49
N GLY A 41 -9.05 -29.95 13.22
CA GLY A 41 -10.11 -29.70 14.19
C GLY A 41 -9.71 -28.78 15.36
N ILE A 42 -10.35 -28.99 16.52
CA ILE A 42 -10.21 -28.11 17.68
C ILE A 42 -8.78 -28.16 18.21
N GLY A 43 -8.16 -26.99 18.39
CA GLY A 43 -6.77 -26.88 18.83
C GLY A 43 -5.74 -27.05 17.71
N GLY A 44 -6.18 -27.26 16.46
CA GLY A 44 -5.30 -27.37 15.29
C GLY A 44 -4.37 -26.17 15.12
N GLN A 45 -4.85 -24.95 15.38
CA GLN A 45 -4.03 -23.72 15.33
C GLN A 45 -2.85 -23.74 16.31
N THR A 46 -3.08 -24.17 17.54
CA THR A 46 -2.05 -24.28 18.58
C THR A 46 -1.07 -25.41 18.23
N LEU A 47 -1.58 -26.51 17.67
CA LEU A 47 -0.75 -27.64 17.25
C LEU A 47 0.20 -27.25 16.10
N VAL A 48 -0.29 -26.62 15.03
CA VAL A 48 0.57 -26.22 13.89
C VAL A 48 1.53 -25.10 14.24
N GLU A 49 1.19 -24.22 15.18
CA GLU A 49 2.13 -23.20 15.68
C GLU A 49 3.31 -23.87 16.37
N ARG A 50 3.04 -24.86 17.24
CA ARG A 50 4.09 -25.60 17.98
C ARG A 50 4.92 -26.50 17.06
N GLU A 51 4.30 -27.23 16.15
CA GLU A 51 4.96 -28.28 15.37
C GLU A 51 5.53 -27.78 14.03
N LEU A 52 4.85 -26.83 13.36
CA LEU A 52 5.23 -26.34 12.02
C LEU A 52 5.77 -24.90 12.04
N GLY A 53 5.65 -24.19 13.17
CA GLY A 53 6.06 -22.78 13.29
C GLY A 53 5.19 -21.81 12.49
N TRP A 54 3.95 -22.20 12.16
CA TRP A 54 3.05 -21.33 11.40
C TRP A 54 2.40 -20.28 12.30
N ASN A 55 2.36 -19.04 11.82
CA ASN A 55 1.77 -17.93 12.56
C ASN A 55 0.23 -18.03 12.55
N ARG A 56 -0.37 -18.07 13.76
CA ARG A 56 -1.83 -18.13 13.94
C ARG A 56 -2.59 -16.97 13.29
N ARG A 57 -2.01 -15.76 13.21
CA ARG A 57 -2.64 -14.61 12.52
C ARG A 57 -2.79 -14.88 11.02
N THR A 58 -1.80 -15.53 10.41
CA THR A 58 -1.84 -15.92 8.99
C THR A 58 -2.92 -16.96 8.74
N ILE A 59 -3.02 -17.95 9.63
CA ILE A 59 -4.06 -18.99 9.57
C ILE A 59 -5.45 -18.38 9.74
N ARG A 60 -5.63 -17.45 10.69
CA ARG A 60 -6.91 -16.76 10.90
C ARG A 60 -7.37 -15.99 9.66
N LYS A 61 -6.45 -15.33 8.95
CA LYS A 61 -6.76 -14.70 7.65
C LYS A 61 -7.19 -15.74 6.61
N GLY A 62 -6.45 -16.85 6.50
CA GLY A 62 -6.81 -17.95 5.61
C GLY A 62 -8.18 -18.55 5.92
N MET A 63 -8.56 -18.67 7.19
CA MET A 63 -9.89 -19.13 7.59
C MET A 63 -10.98 -18.18 7.11
N GLN A 64 -10.77 -16.87 7.25
CA GLN A 64 -11.71 -15.86 6.74
C GLN A 64 -11.81 -15.91 5.20
N GLU A 65 -10.69 -16.14 4.51
CA GLU A 65 -10.66 -16.34 3.06
C GLU A 65 -11.44 -17.59 2.63
N LEU A 66 -11.35 -18.68 3.39
CA LEU A 66 -12.12 -19.91 3.13
C LEU A 66 -13.62 -19.73 3.41
N GLU A 67 -13.98 -19.01 4.47
CA GLU A 67 -15.39 -18.74 4.83
C GLU A 67 -16.07 -17.80 3.83
N SER A 68 -15.35 -16.77 3.37
CA SER A 68 -15.86 -15.81 2.38
C SER A 68 -15.78 -16.33 0.94
N GLY A 69 -14.94 -17.34 0.67
CA GLY A 69 -14.68 -17.84 -0.68
C GLY A 69 -13.90 -16.88 -1.57
N GLN A 70 -13.42 -15.76 -1.03
CA GLN A 70 -12.69 -14.73 -1.77
C GLN A 70 -11.31 -14.48 -1.15
N PRO A 71 -10.25 -14.32 -1.97
CA PRO A 71 -8.93 -14.01 -1.47
C PRO A 71 -8.87 -12.58 -0.91
N ILE A 72 -8.23 -12.39 0.25
CA ILE A 72 -7.95 -11.04 0.75
C ILE A 72 -6.79 -10.47 -0.06
N ILE A 73 -7.10 -9.47 -0.88
CA ILE A 73 -6.13 -8.75 -1.71
C ILE A 73 -5.27 -7.87 -0.80
N ASP A 74 -3.95 -8.03 -0.87
CA ASP A 74 -3.03 -7.17 -0.12
C ASP A 74 -3.11 -5.73 -0.64
N GLY A 75 -3.35 -4.79 0.29
CA GLY A 75 -3.55 -3.37 -0.03
C GLY A 75 -2.26 -2.60 -0.31
N PHE A 76 -1.21 -3.22 -0.86
CA PHE A 76 0.07 -2.54 -1.10
C PHE A 76 -0.11 -1.33 -2.01
N ASP A 77 -0.95 -1.46 -3.04
CA ASP A 77 -1.31 -0.36 -3.95
C ASP A 77 -2.07 0.77 -3.25
N ARG A 78 -2.73 0.49 -2.13
CA ARG A 78 -3.45 1.49 -1.32
C ARG A 78 -2.56 2.07 -0.23
N SER A 79 -1.47 1.40 0.06
CA SER A 79 -0.51 1.80 1.08
C SER A 79 0.47 2.84 0.55
N GLY A 80 1.14 3.52 1.49
CA GLY A 80 2.18 4.50 1.22
C GLY A 80 1.68 5.90 0.83
N ARG A 81 2.58 6.88 0.94
CA ARG A 81 2.33 8.26 0.52
C ARG A 81 2.34 8.33 -1.00
N LYS A 82 1.21 8.71 -1.61
CA LYS A 82 1.13 8.93 -3.06
C LYS A 82 1.88 10.19 -3.46
N GLY A 83 2.43 10.17 -4.68
CA GLY A 83 3.07 11.33 -5.29
C GLY A 83 2.11 12.51 -5.37
N VAL A 84 2.67 13.72 -5.38
CA VAL A 84 1.87 14.95 -5.45
C VAL A 84 1.06 15.00 -6.75
N GLU A 85 1.62 14.51 -7.85
CA GLU A 85 0.95 14.36 -9.16
C GLU A 85 -0.39 13.61 -9.07
N THR A 86 -0.47 12.55 -8.25
CA THR A 86 -1.71 11.78 -8.05
C THR A 86 -2.77 12.60 -7.31
N LYS A 87 -2.34 13.51 -6.42
CA LYS A 87 -3.24 14.38 -5.65
C LYS A 87 -3.64 15.63 -6.43
N LEU A 88 -2.75 16.12 -7.30
CA LEU A 88 -2.89 17.34 -8.07
C LEU A 88 -2.64 16.99 -9.55
N PRO A 89 -3.65 16.43 -10.25
CA PRO A 89 -3.47 15.93 -11.62
C PRO A 89 -3.13 17.05 -12.62
N ASN A 90 -3.49 18.30 -12.30
CA ASN A 90 -3.21 19.46 -13.13
C ASN A 90 -1.97 20.25 -12.67
N LEU A 91 -1.18 19.73 -11.72
CA LEU A 91 -0.06 20.47 -11.12
C LEU A 91 0.89 21.05 -12.18
N LEU A 92 1.20 20.26 -13.22
CA LEU A 92 2.08 20.70 -14.29
C LEU A 92 1.47 21.86 -15.11
N LEU A 93 0.17 21.80 -15.38
CA LEU A 93 -0.54 22.88 -16.08
C LEU A 93 -0.59 24.13 -15.22
N ASP A 94 -0.87 23.99 -13.94
CA ASP A 94 -0.93 25.09 -12.98
C ASP A 94 0.46 25.75 -12.88
N MET A 95 1.54 24.97 -12.72
CA MET A 95 2.91 25.50 -12.70
C MET A 95 3.26 26.26 -13.98
N LYS A 96 2.92 25.71 -15.16
CA LYS A 96 3.16 26.39 -16.44
C LYS A 96 2.37 27.69 -16.56
N SER A 97 1.10 27.68 -16.18
CA SER A 97 0.26 28.88 -16.21
C SER A 97 0.81 30.03 -15.36
N LEU A 98 1.50 29.69 -14.26
CA LEU A 98 2.12 30.65 -13.36
C LEU A 98 3.48 31.15 -13.88
N VAL A 99 4.29 30.27 -14.46
CA VAL A 99 5.68 30.56 -14.86
C VAL A 99 5.79 31.12 -16.28
N ASP A 100 4.98 30.63 -17.22
CA ASP A 100 5.08 30.99 -18.65
C ASP A 100 4.93 32.50 -18.91
N PRO A 101 3.99 33.23 -18.26
CA PRO A 101 3.85 34.69 -18.46
C PRO A 101 5.06 35.49 -17.98
N GLN A 102 5.82 34.96 -17.03
CA GLN A 102 7.03 35.58 -16.48
C GLN A 102 8.31 35.06 -17.16
N SER A 103 8.19 34.06 -18.03
CA SER A 103 9.34 33.46 -18.70
C SER A 103 9.89 34.37 -19.80
N GLN A 104 11.20 34.60 -19.77
CA GLN A 104 11.93 35.38 -20.75
C GLN A 104 12.94 34.48 -21.46
N THR A 105 13.11 34.63 -22.76
CA THR A 105 14.14 33.89 -23.49
C THR A 105 15.53 34.36 -23.08
N ASP A 106 16.51 33.46 -23.08
CA ASP A 106 17.92 33.77 -22.83
C ASP A 106 18.38 35.01 -23.65
N PRO A 107 18.74 36.13 -23.00
CA PRO A 107 19.13 37.37 -23.68
C PRO A 107 20.33 37.20 -24.62
N SER A 108 21.18 36.20 -24.37
CA SER A 108 22.33 35.92 -25.23
C SER A 108 21.95 35.22 -26.54
N PHE A 109 20.72 34.72 -26.66
CA PHE A 109 20.20 33.90 -27.76
C PHE A 109 21.07 32.68 -28.11
N LYS A 110 21.99 32.28 -27.22
CA LYS A 110 22.86 31.11 -27.42
C LYS A 110 22.19 29.81 -26.98
N SER A 111 21.04 29.90 -26.31
CA SER A 111 20.28 28.75 -25.84
C SER A 111 18.77 28.93 -26.01
N THR A 112 18.05 27.81 -26.16
CA THR A 112 16.58 27.77 -26.20
C THR A 112 15.97 27.73 -24.79
N LYS A 113 16.74 28.05 -23.74
CA LYS A 113 16.24 28.02 -22.36
C LYS A 113 15.49 29.33 -22.07
N CYS A 114 14.35 29.22 -21.40
CA CYS A 114 13.63 30.37 -20.85
C CYS A 114 13.98 30.53 -19.37
N PHE A 115 14.16 31.77 -18.93
CA PHE A 115 14.50 32.17 -17.57
C PHE A 115 13.36 33.04 -17.03
N ALA A 116 12.86 32.72 -15.84
CA ALA A 116 11.93 33.61 -15.13
C ALA A 116 12.78 34.53 -14.23
N PRO A 117 12.75 35.86 -14.40
CA PRO A 117 13.60 36.75 -13.63
C PRO A 117 13.06 36.89 -12.21
N THR A 118 13.96 36.77 -11.22
CA THR A 118 13.63 36.79 -9.78
C THR A 118 13.49 38.21 -9.22
N ASN A 119 13.54 39.25 -10.05
CA ASN A 119 13.56 40.66 -9.61
C ASN A 119 12.16 41.28 -9.39
N ASN A 120 11.10 40.48 -9.51
CA ASN A 120 9.74 40.85 -9.10
C ASN A 120 9.42 40.33 -7.68
N CYS A 121 10.42 39.75 -7.00
CA CYS A 121 10.41 39.37 -5.59
C CYS A 121 10.45 40.61 -4.67
N THR A 122 9.48 41.52 -4.74
CA THR A 122 8.99 42.14 -3.51
C THR A 122 8.06 41.12 -2.85
N GLY A 123 8.16 40.93 -1.54
CA GLY A 123 7.51 39.82 -0.79
C GLY A 123 5.99 39.71 -0.91
N GLU A 124 5.32 40.58 -1.67
CA GLU A 124 3.89 40.58 -1.94
C GLU A 124 3.48 39.56 -3.01
N ALA A 125 4.24 39.46 -4.13
CA ALA A 125 3.88 38.54 -5.22
C ALA A 125 4.12 37.06 -4.87
N PHE A 126 5.16 36.76 -4.08
CA PHE A 126 5.34 35.43 -3.50
C PHE A 126 4.33 35.15 -2.39
N GLY A 127 3.87 36.18 -1.68
CA GLY A 127 2.81 36.09 -0.69
C GLY A 127 1.47 35.70 -1.32
N GLU A 128 1.04 36.39 -2.38
CA GLU A 128 -0.18 36.05 -3.12
C GLU A 128 -0.08 34.69 -3.82
N LEU A 129 1.09 34.37 -4.40
CA LEU A 129 1.34 33.08 -5.04
C LEU A 129 1.34 31.93 -4.02
N PHE A 130 1.90 32.14 -2.83
CA PHE A 130 1.85 31.19 -1.72
C PHE A 130 0.43 31.09 -1.16
N LEU A 131 -0.31 32.19 -1.00
CA LEU A 131 -1.70 32.19 -0.54
C LEU A 131 -2.63 31.47 -1.54
N ALA A 132 -2.50 31.75 -2.84
CA ALA A 132 -3.27 31.09 -3.90
C ALA A 132 -2.94 29.59 -4.01
N MET A 133 -1.67 29.22 -3.80
CA MET A 133 -1.28 27.81 -3.66
C MET A 133 -1.87 27.18 -2.39
N THR A 134 -1.87 27.88 -1.24
CA THR A 134 -2.44 27.34 0.01
C THR A 134 -3.96 27.24 -0.02
N ASP A 135 -4.67 28.13 -0.71
CA ASP A 135 -6.14 28.10 -0.82
C ASP A 135 -6.62 26.98 -1.78
N ASN A 136 -5.87 26.75 -2.86
CA ASN A 136 -6.09 25.64 -3.79
C ASN A 136 -5.70 24.28 -3.18
N LEU A 137 -4.68 24.25 -2.32
CA LEU A 137 -4.28 23.06 -1.55
C LEU A 137 -5.24 22.78 -0.38
N SER A 138 -5.72 23.80 0.34
CA SER A 138 -6.62 23.66 1.48
C SER A 138 -8.00 23.13 1.07
N SER A 139 -8.56 23.65 -0.04
CA SER A 139 -9.85 23.20 -0.58
C SER A 139 -9.85 21.77 -1.17
N LYS A 140 -8.69 21.29 -1.66
CA LYS A 140 -8.54 19.93 -2.23
C LYS A 140 -8.04 18.88 -1.23
N CYS A 141 -7.41 19.29 -0.12
CA CYS A 141 -6.92 18.37 0.91
C CYS A 141 -7.99 17.99 1.95
N PHE A 142 -9.06 18.77 2.11
CA PHE A 142 -10.23 18.44 2.91
C PHE A 142 -11.37 17.94 2.02
N ALA A 143 -11.26 16.71 1.51
CA ALA A 143 -12.48 15.99 1.15
C ALA A 143 -13.22 15.67 2.46
N PRO A 144 -14.48 16.12 2.67
CA PRO A 144 -15.27 15.63 3.79
C PRO A 144 -15.42 14.12 3.58
N THR A 145 -14.97 13.33 4.55
CA THR A 145 -15.36 11.94 4.66
C THR A 145 -16.85 11.92 4.94
N ASN A 146 -17.66 11.75 3.90
CA ASN A 146 -19.08 11.43 4.07
C ASN A 146 -19.15 10.09 4.80
N ASN A 147 -19.69 10.13 6.02
CA ASN A 147 -20.10 8.96 6.79
C ASN A 147 -21.27 8.25 6.10
#